data_AF-A0A345NXS8-F1
#
_entry.id   AF-A0A345NXS8-F1
#
_cell.length_a   1.000
_cell.length_b   1.000
_cell.length_c   1.000
_cell.angle_alpha   90.00
_cell.angle_beta   90.00
_cell.angle_gamma   90.00
#
_symmetry.space_group_name_H-M   'P 1'
#
loop_
_entity.id
_entity.type
_entity.pdbx_description
1 polymer ?
#
loop_
_entity_poly.entity_id
_entity_poly.type
_entity_poly.pdbx_seq_one_letter_code
_entity_poly.pdbx_strand_id
1 'polypeptide(L)'
;MSHEYLITINFTEPLENFIISNEKVYYHELYYDSLKINRNNLTIKCKRQKKKDVNTLLFNFNSSFNKQINKSLTFLSITNGFIPNIKNIIVSELNLQGKEITNFSTDKINQPLQTKLSDKLIWDLSDAKILLEENTLSHTILISCIYWLKAQDYDLEGGKFEKHWKSFNTLYTHISQKTTEFEKLVFMREFICTHKNLFPRSIQFISTITSTDIRNLRIREMILNDYTNENNTAAFVHFIKRYDDNRLNTIFKETLVYRQAFLRSKGLYAEVDSHINHSIARNQKNDEQLLVFYLIKYSYFIRNKYFHAEKMDSTFQLFKNDEIEELSLLNKIFSIFLQEILIAHSQY
;
A
#
# COMPACT_ATOMS: atom_id res chain seq x y z
N MET A 1 -19.98 25.01 27.44
CA MET A 1 -21.10 24.50 26.63
C MET A 1 -20.53 23.62 25.52
N SER A 2 -21.28 22.61 25.10
CA SER A 2 -20.86 21.74 24.00
C SER A 2 -21.69 22.05 22.76
N HIS A 3 -21.05 22.08 21.60
CA HIS A 3 -21.67 22.29 20.29
C HIS A 3 -21.79 20.96 19.57
N GLU A 4 -22.97 20.66 19.03
CA GLU A 4 -23.24 19.45 18.25
C GLU A 4 -23.29 19.79 16.77
N TYR A 5 -22.72 18.92 15.95
CA TYR A 5 -22.73 19.04 14.51
C TYR A 5 -23.16 17.71 13.88
N LEU A 6 -23.82 17.79 12.74
CA LEU A 6 -24.16 16.64 11.92
C LEU A 6 -23.61 16.85 10.51
N ILE A 7 -22.70 15.97 10.10
CA ILE A 7 -22.24 15.89 8.71
C ILE A 7 -23.07 14.80 8.03
N THR A 8 -23.71 15.12 6.92
CA THR A 8 -24.44 14.17 6.08
C THR A 8 -23.83 14.18 4.69
N ILE A 9 -23.33 13.04 4.25
CA ILE A 9 -22.82 12.80 2.90
C ILE A 9 -23.90 12.00 2.18
N ASN A 10 -24.61 12.63 1.24
CA ASN A 10 -25.66 11.95 0.49
C ASN A 10 -25.10 11.36 -0.80
N PHE A 11 -25.52 10.14 -1.10
CA PHE A 11 -25.16 9.46 -2.33
C PHE A 11 -26.22 9.71 -3.41
N THR A 12 -25.81 9.62 -4.67
CA THR A 12 -26.68 9.88 -5.83
C THR A 12 -27.76 8.80 -5.96
N GLU A 13 -27.41 7.55 -5.64
CA GLU A 13 -28.29 6.40 -5.75
C GLU A 13 -28.28 5.57 -4.45
N PRO A 14 -29.42 4.94 -4.10
CA PRO A 14 -29.51 4.02 -2.98
C PRO A 14 -28.68 2.76 -3.24
N LEU A 15 -27.96 2.31 -2.23
CA LEU A 15 -27.06 1.16 -2.35
C LEU A 15 -27.77 -0.13 -1.98
N GLU A 16 -27.95 -1.00 -2.96
CA GLU A 16 -28.38 -2.37 -2.74
C GLU A 16 -27.20 -3.21 -2.22
N ASN A 17 -27.44 -4.04 -1.20
CA ASN A 17 -26.45 -4.92 -0.55
C ASN A 17 -25.28 -4.23 0.19
N PHE A 18 -25.43 -2.97 0.56
CA PHE A 18 -24.45 -2.25 1.36
C PHE A 18 -24.47 -2.67 2.83
N ILE A 19 -23.30 -2.65 3.47
CA ILE A 19 -23.20 -2.83 4.91
C ILE A 19 -23.73 -1.56 5.59
N ILE A 20 -24.85 -1.72 6.28
CA ILE A 20 -25.35 -0.75 7.24
C ILE A 20 -24.57 -0.94 8.52
N SER A 21 -23.95 0.13 9.02
CA SER A 21 -23.23 0.07 10.30
C SER A 21 -23.44 1.33 11.14
N ASN A 22 -23.35 1.14 12.46
CA ASN A 22 -23.28 2.20 13.45
C ASN A 22 -21.98 2.01 14.24
N GLU A 23 -21.00 2.88 14.01
CA GLU A 23 -19.67 2.77 14.59
C GLU A 23 -19.30 4.01 15.40
N LYS A 24 -18.31 3.85 16.26
CA LYS A 24 -17.62 4.96 16.92
C LYS A 24 -16.38 5.30 16.10
N VAL A 25 -16.20 6.58 15.78
CA VAL A 25 -15.00 7.07 15.11
C VAL A 25 -14.25 7.94 16.09
N TYR A 26 -13.09 7.47 16.53
CA TYR A 26 -12.30 8.13 17.54
C TYR A 26 -11.52 9.29 16.90
N TYR A 27 -11.47 10.43 17.60
CA TYR A 27 -10.56 11.55 17.30
C TYR A 27 -9.58 11.82 18.45
N HIS A 28 -9.71 11.03 19.53
CA HIS A 28 -8.83 10.90 20.67
C HIS A 28 -9.13 9.53 21.28
N GLU A 29 -8.20 8.94 22.04
CA GLU A 29 -8.37 7.65 22.73
C GLU A 29 -9.68 7.50 23.53
N LEU A 30 -10.23 8.61 24.07
CA LEU A 30 -11.45 8.61 24.90
C LEU A 30 -12.63 9.32 24.25
N TYR A 31 -12.40 10.01 23.14
CA TYR A 31 -13.42 10.85 22.53
C TYR A 31 -13.68 10.42 21.08
N TYR A 32 -14.95 10.24 20.78
CA TYR A 32 -15.41 9.73 19.49
C TYR A 32 -16.63 10.50 18.99
N ASP A 33 -16.81 10.45 17.68
CA ASP A 33 -18.02 10.83 16.98
C ASP A 33 -18.81 9.56 16.60
N SER A 34 -20.11 9.71 16.36
CA SER A 34 -20.95 8.58 15.94
C SER A 34 -21.07 8.57 14.42
N LEU A 35 -20.63 7.48 13.81
CA LEU A 35 -20.79 7.20 12.39
C LEU A 35 -21.99 6.29 12.19
N LYS A 36 -22.83 6.64 11.22
CA LYS A 36 -23.93 5.79 10.75
C LYS A 36 -23.91 5.75 9.22
N ILE A 37 -23.85 4.54 8.68
CA ILE A 37 -23.87 4.26 7.24
C ILE A 37 -25.23 3.68 6.91
N ASN A 38 -25.96 4.34 6.00
CA ASN A 38 -27.24 3.89 5.48
C ASN A 38 -27.13 3.66 3.97
N ARG A 39 -28.20 3.15 3.36
CA ARG A 39 -28.26 2.91 1.90
C ARG A 39 -28.00 4.16 1.05
N ASN A 40 -28.41 5.33 1.52
CA ASN A 40 -28.44 6.55 0.68
C ASN A 40 -27.52 7.65 1.21
N ASN A 41 -26.97 7.48 2.41
CA ASN A 41 -26.11 8.47 3.02
C ASN A 41 -25.19 7.87 4.09
N LEU A 42 -24.16 8.64 4.41
CA LEU A 42 -23.31 8.46 5.56
C LEU A 42 -23.46 9.68 6.45
N THR A 43 -23.70 9.48 7.74
CA THR A 43 -23.83 10.55 8.73
C THR A 43 -22.78 10.44 9.82
N ILE A 44 -22.16 11.57 10.18
CA ILE A 44 -21.22 11.68 11.30
C ILE A 44 -21.79 12.71 12.27
N LYS A 45 -22.17 12.27 13.48
CA LYS A 45 -22.61 13.15 14.55
C LYS A 45 -21.43 13.48 15.46
N CYS A 46 -21.06 14.76 15.47
CA CYS A 46 -19.88 15.27 16.16
C CYS A 46 -20.23 16.13 17.37
N LYS A 47 -19.37 16.11 18.40
CA LYS A 47 -19.49 16.96 19.58
C LYS A 47 -18.18 17.69 19.86
N ARG A 48 -18.22 19.03 19.99
CA ARG A 48 -17.01 19.86 20.21
C ARG A 48 -17.23 20.90 21.30
N GLN A 49 -16.16 21.23 22.03
CA GLN A 49 -16.19 22.24 23.08
C GLN A 49 -16.27 23.67 22.54
N LYS A 50 -15.56 23.96 21.44
CA LYS A 50 -15.55 25.29 20.82
C LYS A 50 -16.51 25.34 19.65
N LYS A 51 -17.26 26.44 19.54
CA LYS A 51 -18.06 26.74 18.35
C LYS A 51 -17.15 26.82 17.12
N LYS A 52 -17.64 26.32 15.99
CA LYS A 52 -16.99 26.35 14.68
C LYS A 52 -17.97 26.90 13.66
N ASP A 53 -17.45 27.63 12.70
CA ASP A 53 -18.25 28.10 11.57
C ASP A 53 -18.47 26.96 10.58
N VAL A 54 -19.73 26.59 10.38
CA VAL A 54 -20.15 25.50 9.48
C VAL A 54 -19.65 25.68 8.05
N ASN A 55 -19.46 26.93 7.60
CA ASN A 55 -18.98 27.23 6.25
C ASN A 55 -17.50 26.87 6.04
N THR A 56 -16.73 26.68 7.11
CA THR A 56 -15.27 26.44 7.02
C THR A 56 -14.87 25.02 7.40
N LEU A 57 -15.78 24.22 7.94
CA LEU A 57 -15.48 22.91 8.55
C LEU A 57 -14.86 21.91 7.57
N LEU A 58 -15.33 21.91 6.31
CA LEU A 58 -14.86 20.98 5.27
C LEU A 58 -13.54 21.42 4.62
N PHE A 59 -13.16 22.70 4.69
CA PHE A 59 -12.03 23.22 3.93
C PHE A 59 -10.68 23.13 4.65
N ASN A 60 -10.69 22.94 5.97
CA ASN A 60 -9.45 22.75 6.72
C ASN A 60 -9.09 21.26 6.80
N PHE A 61 -8.17 20.80 5.96
CA PHE A 61 -7.72 19.40 5.90
C PHE A 61 -7.24 18.84 7.25
N ASN A 62 -6.65 19.68 8.10
CA ASN A 62 -6.14 19.28 9.41
C ASN A 62 -7.21 19.25 10.51
N SER A 63 -8.46 19.63 10.19
CA SER A 63 -9.56 19.64 11.16
C SER A 63 -9.92 18.23 11.61
N SER A 64 -10.38 18.08 12.86
CA SER A 64 -10.88 16.79 13.32
C SER A 64 -12.05 16.32 12.46
N PHE A 65 -12.91 17.22 11.98
CA PHE A 65 -14.01 16.88 11.08
C PHE A 65 -13.54 16.21 9.78
N ASN A 66 -12.54 16.77 9.11
CA ASN A 66 -11.98 16.17 7.89
C ASN A 66 -11.31 14.82 8.16
N LYS A 67 -10.62 14.68 9.30
CA LYS A 67 -10.09 13.37 9.71
C LYS A 67 -11.20 12.32 9.89
N GLN A 68 -12.31 12.70 10.54
CA GLN A 68 -13.45 11.78 10.73
C GLN A 68 -14.13 11.43 9.41
N ILE A 69 -14.28 12.39 8.48
CA ILE A 69 -14.78 12.13 7.12
C ILE A 69 -13.86 11.14 6.40
N ASN A 70 -12.54 11.38 6.40
CA ASN A 70 -11.57 10.50 5.75
C ASN A 70 -11.59 9.08 6.32
N LYS A 71 -11.63 8.93 7.65
CA LYS A 71 -11.80 7.62 8.30
C LYS A 71 -13.07 6.92 7.84
N SER A 72 -14.19 7.64 7.88
CA SER A 72 -15.51 7.10 7.55
C SER A 72 -15.60 6.68 6.08
N LEU A 73 -15.09 7.49 5.15
CA LEU A 73 -15.07 7.17 3.72
C LEU A 73 -14.09 6.04 3.39
N THR A 74 -12.94 5.97 4.09
CA THR A 74 -11.99 4.86 3.92
C THR A 74 -12.63 3.55 4.40
N PHE A 75 -13.22 3.56 5.61
CA PHE A 75 -13.96 2.43 6.17
C PHE A 75 -15.10 1.99 5.25
N LEU A 76 -15.86 2.93 4.70
CA LEU A 76 -16.92 2.66 3.72
C LEU A 76 -16.38 1.92 2.50
N SER A 77 -15.32 2.46 1.90
CA SER A 77 -14.71 1.94 0.67
C SER A 77 -14.18 0.53 0.84
N ILE A 78 -13.49 0.27 1.95
CA ILE A 78 -12.83 -1.03 2.15
C ILE A 78 -13.79 -2.15 2.53
N THR A 79 -14.89 -1.82 3.21
CA THR A 79 -15.90 -2.80 3.63
C THR A 79 -16.95 -3.08 2.56
N ASN A 80 -17.18 -2.14 1.63
CA ASN A 80 -18.18 -2.30 0.56
C ASN A 80 -17.56 -2.40 -0.85
N GLY A 81 -16.26 -2.20 -0.96
CA GLY A 81 -15.52 -2.25 -2.21
C GLY A 81 -15.58 -0.96 -3.05
N PHE A 82 -16.30 0.09 -2.67
CA PHE A 82 -16.31 1.36 -3.39
C PHE A 82 -16.91 2.50 -2.57
N ILE A 83 -16.74 3.73 -3.05
CA ILE A 83 -17.46 4.91 -2.55
C ILE A 83 -18.49 5.30 -3.61
N PRO A 84 -19.79 5.31 -3.27
CA PRO A 84 -20.84 5.77 -4.19
C PRO A 84 -20.61 7.23 -4.60
N ASN A 85 -21.13 7.61 -5.76
CA ASN A 85 -21.07 9.01 -6.21
C ASN A 85 -21.76 9.92 -5.20
N ILE A 86 -20.99 10.83 -4.61
CA ILE A 86 -21.48 11.76 -3.60
C ILE A 86 -22.24 12.89 -4.32
N LYS A 87 -23.53 13.00 -4.01
CA LYS A 87 -24.42 14.03 -4.55
C LYS A 87 -24.14 15.39 -3.91
N ASN A 88 -24.12 15.43 -2.58
CA ASN A 88 -23.81 16.63 -1.82
C ASN A 88 -23.36 16.27 -0.39
N ILE A 89 -22.76 17.25 0.27
CA ILE A 89 -22.44 17.20 1.70
C ILE A 89 -23.21 18.32 2.38
N ILE A 90 -23.84 18.01 3.52
CA ILE A 90 -24.54 18.94 4.39
C ILE A 90 -23.88 18.91 5.75
N VAL A 91 -23.56 20.08 6.30
CA VAL A 91 -23.01 20.25 7.65
C VAL A 91 -23.93 21.14 8.45
N SER A 92 -24.53 20.60 9.50
CA SER A 92 -25.52 21.30 10.32
C SER A 92 -25.01 21.49 11.75
N GLU A 93 -25.13 22.69 12.31
CA GLU A 93 -25.02 22.92 13.77
C GLU A 93 -26.37 22.58 14.40
N LEU A 94 -26.36 21.78 15.47
CA LEU A 94 -27.58 21.35 16.16
C LEU A 94 -27.71 22.00 17.54
N ASN A 95 -28.95 22.30 17.93
CA ASN A 95 -29.27 22.69 19.30
C ASN A 95 -29.37 21.46 20.23
N LEU A 96 -29.60 21.72 21.53
CA LEU A 96 -29.68 20.66 22.55
C LEU A 96 -30.84 19.67 22.31
N GLN A 97 -31.86 20.07 21.54
CA GLN A 97 -33.00 19.22 21.15
C GLN A 97 -32.75 18.50 19.81
N GLY A 98 -31.54 18.62 19.23
CA GLY A 98 -31.19 18.02 17.94
C GLY A 98 -31.78 18.73 16.72
N LYS A 99 -32.37 19.91 16.87
CA LYS A 99 -32.85 20.72 15.75
C LYS A 99 -31.71 21.54 15.16
N GLU A 100 -31.71 21.67 13.84
CA GLU A 100 -30.76 22.47 13.10
C GLU A 100 -30.89 23.96 13.44
N ILE A 101 -29.74 24.60 13.72
CA ILE A 101 -29.59 26.04 13.97
C ILE A 101 -29.12 26.74 12.69
N THR A 102 -28.10 26.17 12.05
CA THR A 102 -27.52 26.67 10.81
C THR A 102 -26.96 25.49 10.03
N ASN A 103 -26.90 25.63 8.70
CA ASN A 103 -26.32 24.63 7.83
C ASN A 103 -25.41 25.25 6.77
N PHE A 104 -24.53 24.40 6.25
CA PHE A 104 -23.77 24.61 5.02
C PHE A 104 -24.01 23.41 4.12
N SER A 105 -24.24 23.64 2.83
CA SER A 105 -24.36 22.56 1.84
C SER A 105 -23.51 22.87 0.61
N THR A 106 -22.90 21.83 0.06
CA THR A 106 -22.13 21.90 -1.19
C THR A 106 -22.32 20.63 -2.01
N ASP A 107 -22.46 20.81 -3.32
CA ASP A 107 -22.46 19.78 -4.37
C ASP A 107 -21.15 19.75 -5.17
N LYS A 108 -20.24 20.71 -4.90
CA LYS A 108 -18.89 20.76 -5.47
C LYS A 108 -18.00 19.73 -4.79
N ILE A 109 -18.13 18.46 -5.18
CA ILE A 109 -17.41 17.34 -4.57
C ILE A 109 -16.27 16.87 -5.46
N ASN A 110 -15.08 16.76 -4.87
CA ASN A 110 -14.00 16.00 -5.48
C ASN A 110 -14.14 14.53 -5.04
N GLN A 111 -14.69 13.69 -5.92
CA GLN A 111 -14.94 12.28 -5.63
C GLN A 111 -13.61 11.57 -5.29
N PRO A 112 -13.46 11.01 -4.08
CA PRO A 112 -12.18 10.51 -3.62
C PRO A 112 -11.74 9.21 -4.29
N LEU A 113 -12.66 8.37 -4.76
CA LEU A 113 -12.41 7.13 -5.50
C LEU A 113 -13.51 6.95 -6.53
N GLN A 114 -13.17 6.49 -7.73
CA GLN A 114 -14.13 6.24 -8.83
C GLN A 114 -14.30 4.75 -9.13
N THR A 115 -13.29 3.94 -8.82
CA THR A 115 -13.21 2.54 -9.20
C THR A 115 -13.74 1.63 -8.10
N LYS A 116 -14.45 0.57 -8.51
CA LYS A 116 -14.86 -0.51 -7.61
C LYS A 116 -13.72 -1.50 -7.41
N LEU A 117 -13.42 -1.82 -6.16
CA LEU A 117 -12.51 -2.89 -5.77
C LEU A 117 -13.04 -4.25 -6.22
N SER A 118 -12.10 -5.14 -6.55
CA SER A 118 -12.41 -6.57 -6.70
C SER A 118 -12.93 -7.14 -5.38
N ASP A 119 -13.90 -8.05 -5.42
CA ASP A 119 -14.48 -8.67 -4.23
C ASP A 119 -13.42 -9.35 -3.34
N LYS A 120 -12.33 -9.85 -3.96
CA LYS A 120 -11.20 -10.45 -3.24
C LYS A 120 -10.39 -9.44 -2.40
N LEU A 121 -10.59 -8.15 -2.64
CA LEU A 121 -9.88 -7.05 -1.99
C LEU A 121 -10.70 -6.35 -0.90
N ILE A 122 -11.97 -6.73 -0.73
CA ILE A 122 -12.87 -6.22 0.32
C ILE A 122 -12.47 -6.83 1.66
N TRP A 123 -12.54 -6.04 2.74
CA TRP A 123 -12.22 -6.52 4.09
C TRP A 123 -13.47 -6.86 4.87
N ASP A 124 -13.30 -7.76 5.83
CA ASP A 124 -14.29 -8.01 6.86
C ASP A 124 -14.43 -6.78 7.78
N LEU A 125 -15.65 -6.61 8.32
CA LEU A 125 -15.96 -5.47 9.18
C LEU A 125 -15.07 -5.40 10.42
N SER A 126 -14.75 -6.55 11.03
CA SER A 126 -13.90 -6.60 12.22
C SER A 126 -12.51 -6.03 11.94
N ASP A 127 -11.93 -6.37 10.80
CA ASP A 127 -10.57 -5.97 10.45
C ASP A 127 -10.51 -4.49 10.12
N ALA A 128 -11.55 -3.96 9.47
CA ALA A 128 -11.66 -2.56 9.10
C ALA A 128 -11.84 -1.61 10.30
N LYS A 129 -12.24 -2.09 11.49
CA LYS A 129 -12.48 -1.24 12.67
C LYS A 129 -11.24 -0.49 13.15
N ILE A 130 -10.04 -1.01 12.92
CA ILE A 130 -8.79 -0.32 13.23
C ILE A 130 -8.73 1.08 12.58
N LEU A 131 -9.36 1.27 11.42
CA LEU A 131 -9.40 2.56 10.71
C LEU A 131 -10.18 3.65 11.47
N LEU A 132 -11.05 3.23 12.40
CA LEU A 132 -11.90 4.12 13.19
C LEU A 132 -11.28 4.46 14.55
N GLU A 133 -10.19 3.80 14.95
CA GLU A 133 -9.47 4.06 16.20
C GLU A 133 -8.56 5.29 16.13
N GLU A 134 -8.02 5.73 17.27
CA GLU A 134 -7.08 6.85 17.35
C GLU A 134 -5.85 6.47 18.18
N ASN A 135 -4.83 5.93 17.51
CA ASN A 135 -3.51 5.58 18.04
C ASN A 135 -2.48 5.55 16.89
N THR A 136 -1.19 5.38 17.20
CA THR A 136 -0.12 5.40 16.18
C THR A 136 -0.29 4.30 15.11
N LEU A 137 -0.75 3.11 15.50
CA LEU A 137 -0.97 1.99 14.59
C LEU A 137 -2.12 2.31 13.64
N SER A 138 -3.31 2.64 14.15
CA SER A 138 -4.48 3.01 13.35
C SER A 138 -4.21 4.16 12.39
N HIS A 139 -3.42 5.16 12.78
CA HIS A 139 -2.98 6.23 11.86
C HIS A 139 -2.11 5.71 10.72
N THR A 140 -1.17 4.81 11.03
CA THR A 140 -0.32 4.16 10.04
C THR A 140 -1.16 3.32 9.08
N ILE A 141 -2.08 2.51 9.60
CA ILE A 141 -2.98 1.67 8.80
C ILE A 141 -3.88 2.54 7.93
N LEU A 142 -4.45 3.62 8.46
CA LEU A 142 -5.30 4.54 7.71
C LEU A 142 -4.54 5.20 6.54
N ILE A 143 -3.37 5.76 6.79
CA ILE A 143 -2.56 6.41 5.75
C ILE A 143 -2.18 5.40 4.66
N SER A 144 -1.73 4.23 5.07
CA SER A 144 -1.33 3.15 4.16
C SER A 144 -2.52 2.66 3.34
N CYS A 145 -3.67 2.44 3.97
CA CYS A 145 -4.91 2.02 3.32
C CYS A 145 -5.40 3.06 2.31
N ILE A 146 -5.35 4.36 2.62
CA ILE A 146 -5.69 5.43 1.67
C ILE A 146 -4.78 5.37 0.44
N TYR A 147 -3.47 5.21 0.62
CA TYR A 147 -2.55 5.07 -0.51
C TYR A 147 -2.82 3.80 -1.31
N TRP A 148 -3.09 2.67 -0.65
CA TRP A 148 -3.43 1.42 -1.33
C TRP A 148 -4.75 1.52 -2.13
N LEU A 149 -5.80 2.15 -1.57
CA LEU A 149 -7.06 2.43 -2.27
C LEU A 149 -6.82 3.35 -3.48
N LYS A 150 -6.02 4.40 -3.30
CA LYS A 150 -5.63 5.30 -4.41
C LYS A 150 -4.85 4.58 -5.49
N ALA A 151 -4.08 3.55 -5.15
CA ALA A 151 -3.42 2.71 -6.15
C ALA A 151 -4.45 1.90 -6.94
N GLN A 152 -5.47 1.33 -6.29
CA GLN A 152 -6.52 0.56 -6.98
C GLN A 152 -7.35 1.43 -7.94
N ASP A 153 -7.46 2.73 -7.66
CA ASP A 153 -8.20 3.72 -8.45
C ASP A 153 -7.37 4.41 -9.54
N TYR A 154 -6.06 4.15 -9.60
CA TYR A 154 -5.18 4.83 -10.55
C TYR A 154 -5.07 4.07 -11.88
N ASP A 155 -5.24 4.78 -12.99
CA ASP A 155 -5.21 4.19 -14.33
C ASP A 155 -3.79 3.84 -14.80
N LEU A 156 -2.84 4.77 -14.61
CA LEU A 156 -1.47 4.61 -15.09
C LEU A 156 -0.64 3.76 -14.11
N GLU A 157 0.08 2.77 -14.65
CA GLU A 157 0.86 1.81 -13.84
C GLU A 157 1.94 2.50 -12.99
N GLY A 158 2.58 3.57 -13.49
CA GLY A 158 3.60 4.32 -12.74
C GLY A 158 3.01 5.02 -11.50
N GLY A 159 1.87 5.68 -11.66
CA GLY A 159 1.18 6.31 -10.53
C GLY A 159 0.62 5.29 -9.55
N LYS A 160 0.09 4.14 -10.03
CA LYS A 160 -0.31 3.02 -9.18
C LYS A 160 0.87 2.50 -8.35
N PHE A 161 2.03 2.33 -8.96
CA PHE A 161 3.25 1.89 -8.28
C PHE A 161 3.72 2.89 -7.23
N GLU A 162 3.70 4.20 -7.52
CA GLU A 162 4.01 5.24 -6.53
C GLU A 162 3.11 5.16 -5.29
N LYS A 163 1.80 4.98 -5.49
CA LYS A 163 0.86 4.86 -4.36
C LYS A 163 1.07 3.58 -3.58
N HIS A 164 1.28 2.44 -4.24
CA HIS A 164 1.66 1.19 -3.58
C HIS A 164 2.95 1.32 -2.78
N TRP A 165 3.99 1.94 -3.35
CA TRP A 165 5.26 2.15 -2.67
C TRP A 165 5.09 3.05 -1.43
N LYS A 166 4.29 4.12 -1.51
CA LYS A 166 3.97 4.98 -0.36
C LYS A 166 3.23 4.24 0.74
N SER A 167 2.30 3.36 0.38
CA SER A 167 1.64 2.46 1.34
C SER A 167 2.65 1.52 2.00
N PHE A 168 3.49 0.86 1.20
CA PHE A 168 4.50 -0.06 1.70
C PHE A 168 5.51 0.64 2.64
N ASN A 169 6.00 1.83 2.27
CA ASN A 169 6.93 2.62 3.07
C ASN A 169 6.35 3.06 4.40
N THR A 170 5.09 3.48 4.40
CA THR A 170 4.39 3.83 5.63
C THR A 170 4.34 2.63 6.58
N LEU A 171 3.96 1.46 6.07
CA LEU A 171 3.89 0.22 6.85
C LEU A 171 5.26 -0.24 7.34
N TYR A 172 6.24 -0.43 6.44
CA TYR A 172 7.53 -0.96 6.86
C TYR A 172 8.27 -0.03 7.82
N THR A 173 8.06 1.28 7.72
CA THR A 173 8.64 2.25 8.66
C THR A 173 8.06 2.04 10.05
N HIS A 174 6.75 1.84 10.15
CA HIS A 174 6.09 1.58 11.43
C HIS A 174 6.44 0.20 11.99
N ILE A 175 6.38 -0.85 11.17
CA ILE A 175 6.57 -2.23 11.65
C ILE A 175 8.01 -2.44 12.13
N SER A 176 9.00 -1.94 11.39
CA SER A 176 10.41 -2.20 11.73
C SER A 176 10.94 -1.34 12.87
N GLN A 177 10.37 -0.14 13.07
CA GLN A 177 10.86 0.88 14.02
C GLN A 177 12.36 1.20 13.87
N LYS A 178 12.97 0.93 12.71
CA LYS A 178 14.38 1.21 12.43
C LYS A 178 14.58 2.63 11.92
N THR A 179 15.79 3.16 12.07
CA THR A 179 16.12 4.54 11.70
C THR A 179 16.39 4.67 10.21
N THR A 180 17.29 3.84 9.67
CA THR A 180 17.71 3.96 8.25
C THR A 180 16.82 3.14 7.33
N GLU A 181 16.64 3.60 6.09
CA GLU A 181 15.85 2.87 5.09
C GLU A 181 16.39 1.45 4.84
N PHE A 182 17.72 1.28 4.82
CA PHE A 182 18.35 -0.02 4.67
C PHE A 182 17.96 -0.99 5.80
N GLU A 183 18.05 -0.57 7.06
CA GLU A 183 17.68 -1.42 8.21
C GLU A 183 16.21 -1.79 8.21
N LYS A 184 15.32 -0.86 7.82
CA LYS A 184 13.89 -1.12 7.68
C LYS A 184 13.62 -2.22 6.66
N LEU A 185 14.27 -2.16 5.50
CA LEU A 185 14.12 -3.16 4.44
C LEU A 185 14.74 -4.51 4.82
N VAL A 186 15.86 -4.53 5.55
CA VAL A 186 16.44 -5.77 6.10
C VAL A 186 15.48 -6.42 7.09
N PHE A 187 14.88 -5.64 7.98
CA PHE A 187 13.85 -6.13 8.90
C PHE A 187 12.66 -6.72 8.14
N MET A 188 12.14 -6.01 7.13
CA MET A 188 10.99 -6.50 6.37
C MET A 188 11.27 -7.81 5.63
N ARG A 189 12.50 -8.01 5.13
CA ARG A 189 12.89 -9.29 4.55
C ARG A 189 12.72 -10.41 5.59
N GLU A 190 13.28 -10.23 6.78
CA GLU A 190 13.21 -11.25 7.84
C GLU A 190 11.76 -11.50 8.26
N PHE A 191 10.98 -10.43 8.44
CA PHE A 191 9.56 -10.51 8.79
C PHE A 191 8.77 -11.33 7.76
N ILE A 192 8.90 -11.04 6.47
CA ILE A 192 8.19 -11.77 5.40
C ILE A 192 8.61 -13.24 5.36
N CYS A 193 9.91 -13.54 5.49
CA CYS A 193 10.38 -14.92 5.46
C CYS A 193 9.93 -15.74 6.68
N THR A 194 9.88 -15.12 7.86
CA THR A 194 9.53 -15.80 9.12
C THR A 194 8.02 -15.92 9.32
N HIS A 195 7.22 -14.99 8.77
CA HIS A 195 5.76 -14.93 8.94
C HIS A 195 5.01 -15.15 7.63
N LYS A 196 5.50 -16.04 6.76
CA LYS A 196 4.88 -16.29 5.45
C LYS A 196 3.41 -16.73 5.50
N ASN A 197 2.97 -17.28 6.63
CA ASN A 197 1.58 -17.65 6.90
C ASN A 197 0.64 -16.42 6.97
N LEU A 198 1.16 -15.21 7.16
CA LEU A 198 0.38 -13.98 7.07
C LEU A 198 0.10 -13.55 5.62
N PHE A 199 0.79 -14.15 4.64
CA PHE A 199 0.72 -13.74 3.23
C PHE A 199 0.28 -14.87 2.28
N PRO A 200 -0.78 -15.64 2.59
CA PRO A 200 -1.12 -16.85 1.84
C PRO A 200 -1.40 -16.60 0.35
N ARG A 201 -2.10 -15.52 0.00
CA ARG A 201 -2.42 -15.18 -1.40
C ARG A 201 -1.23 -14.59 -2.12
N SER A 202 -0.38 -13.82 -1.43
CA SER A 202 0.87 -13.35 -2.01
C SER A 202 1.78 -14.53 -2.36
N ILE A 203 1.96 -15.47 -1.42
CA ILE A 203 2.75 -16.68 -1.64
C ILE A 203 2.14 -17.53 -2.78
N GLN A 204 0.81 -17.72 -2.77
CA GLN A 204 0.13 -18.42 -3.85
C GLN A 204 0.36 -17.74 -5.21
N PHE A 205 0.26 -16.42 -5.29
CA PHE A 205 0.52 -15.68 -6.53
C PHE A 205 1.98 -15.84 -6.98
N ILE A 206 2.94 -15.67 -6.08
CA ILE A 206 4.37 -15.81 -6.37
C ILE A 206 4.73 -17.23 -6.81
N SER A 207 4.04 -18.25 -6.31
CA SER A 207 4.26 -19.65 -6.73
C SER A 207 4.01 -19.89 -8.22
N THR A 208 3.18 -19.04 -8.84
CA THR A 208 2.87 -19.07 -10.28
C THR A 208 3.96 -18.43 -11.15
N ILE A 209 4.84 -17.61 -10.54
CA ILE A 209 5.93 -16.93 -11.25
C ILE A 209 7.03 -17.93 -11.60
N THR A 210 7.41 -17.92 -12.87
CA THR A 210 8.45 -18.76 -13.48
C THR A 210 9.75 -18.00 -13.69
N SER A 211 10.84 -18.71 -13.99
CA SER A 211 12.09 -18.05 -14.40
C SER A 211 11.94 -17.21 -15.66
N THR A 212 11.03 -17.56 -16.58
CA THR A 212 10.75 -16.76 -17.78
C THR A 212 10.20 -15.39 -17.41
N ASP A 213 9.26 -15.35 -16.46
CA ASP A 213 8.69 -14.08 -15.99
C ASP A 213 9.76 -13.20 -15.36
N ILE A 214 10.67 -13.79 -14.56
CA ILE A 214 11.80 -13.07 -13.95
C ILE A 214 12.80 -12.60 -15.02
N ARG A 215 12.98 -13.35 -16.12
CA ARG A 215 13.88 -12.97 -17.21
C ARG A 215 13.41 -11.72 -17.95
N ASN A 216 12.10 -11.46 -17.99
CA ASN A 216 11.52 -10.27 -18.61
C ASN A 216 11.79 -8.99 -17.78
N LEU A 217 12.28 -9.13 -16.56
CA LEU A 217 12.70 -8.01 -15.73
C LEU A 217 14.06 -7.46 -16.21
N ARG A 218 14.31 -6.19 -15.91
CA ARG A 218 15.56 -5.47 -16.18
C ARG A 218 16.66 -5.80 -15.17
N ILE A 219 16.83 -7.09 -14.85
CA ILE A 219 17.81 -7.59 -13.86
C ILE A 219 19.23 -7.14 -14.20
N ARG A 220 19.59 -7.15 -15.50
CA ARG A 220 20.88 -6.62 -15.96
C ARG A 220 21.06 -5.16 -15.55
N GLU A 221 20.09 -4.29 -15.85
CA GLU A 221 20.17 -2.88 -15.48
C GLU A 221 20.27 -2.70 -13.97
N MET A 222 19.49 -3.46 -13.19
CA MET A 222 19.57 -3.45 -11.73
C MET A 222 20.97 -3.83 -11.23
N ILE A 223 21.56 -4.92 -11.75
CA ILE A 223 22.91 -5.35 -11.35
C ILE A 223 23.95 -4.28 -11.72
N LEU A 224 23.84 -3.71 -12.92
CA LEU A 224 24.78 -2.69 -13.38
C LEU A 224 24.67 -1.39 -12.58
N ASN A 225 23.45 -1.04 -12.17
CA ASN A 225 23.14 0.16 -11.38
C ASN A 225 23.58 0.02 -9.91
N ASP A 226 23.31 -1.13 -9.29
CA ASP A 226 23.50 -1.29 -7.84
C ASP A 226 24.92 -1.71 -7.47
N TYR A 227 25.65 -2.32 -8.41
CA TYR A 227 26.99 -2.84 -8.20
C TYR A 227 27.94 -2.26 -9.25
N THR A 228 28.03 -0.92 -9.33
CA THR A 228 28.65 -0.22 -10.47
C THR A 228 30.13 -0.54 -10.68
N ASN A 229 30.88 -0.80 -9.61
CA ASN A 229 32.33 -0.99 -9.66
C ASN A 229 32.82 -2.11 -8.73
N GLU A 230 34.11 -2.39 -8.79
CA GLU A 230 34.74 -3.49 -8.06
C GLU A 230 34.64 -3.36 -6.52
N ASN A 231 34.50 -2.14 -5.98
CA ASN A 231 34.29 -1.95 -4.54
C ASN A 231 32.94 -2.49 -4.07
N ASN A 232 31.97 -2.65 -4.99
CA ASN A 232 30.66 -3.23 -4.69
C ASN A 232 30.64 -4.76 -4.75
N THR A 233 31.77 -5.42 -5.02
CA THR A 233 31.82 -6.89 -5.22
C THR A 233 31.29 -7.65 -4.00
N ALA A 234 31.69 -7.27 -2.78
CA ALA A 234 31.20 -7.92 -1.56
C ALA A 234 29.68 -7.78 -1.41
N ALA A 235 29.12 -6.61 -1.74
CA ALA A 235 27.69 -6.39 -1.71
C ALA A 235 26.95 -7.21 -2.77
N PHE A 236 27.54 -7.42 -3.95
CA PHE A 236 27.00 -8.29 -5.00
C PHE A 236 26.98 -9.76 -4.57
N VAL A 237 28.07 -10.24 -3.96
CA VAL A 237 28.14 -11.60 -3.38
C VAL A 237 27.06 -11.79 -2.32
N HIS A 238 26.94 -10.85 -1.38
CA HIS A 238 25.89 -10.92 -0.36
C HIS A 238 24.49 -10.87 -0.94
N PHE A 239 24.28 -10.14 -2.04
CA PHE A 239 22.99 -10.12 -2.72
C PHE A 239 22.62 -11.50 -3.28
N ILE A 240 23.52 -12.15 -4.01
CA ILE A 240 23.28 -13.49 -4.58
C ILE A 240 23.03 -14.50 -3.46
N LYS A 241 23.93 -14.54 -2.46
CA LYS A 241 23.90 -15.55 -1.38
C LYS A 241 22.69 -15.43 -0.43
N ARG A 242 21.87 -14.39 -0.54
CA ARG A 242 20.63 -14.23 0.25
C ARG A 242 19.47 -15.06 -0.26
N TYR A 243 19.60 -15.67 -1.44
CA TYR A 243 18.52 -16.39 -2.11
C TYR A 243 18.96 -17.82 -2.45
N ASP A 244 18.14 -18.78 -2.02
CA ASP A 244 18.23 -20.20 -2.34
C ASP A 244 17.14 -20.62 -3.33
N ASP A 245 16.18 -19.74 -3.65
CA ASP A 245 15.14 -19.99 -4.66
C ASP A 245 15.75 -20.36 -6.03
N ASN A 246 15.33 -21.50 -6.58
CA ASN A 246 15.88 -22.02 -7.83
C ASN A 246 15.62 -21.09 -9.02
N ARG A 247 14.48 -20.39 -9.06
CA ARG A 247 14.11 -19.52 -10.18
C ARG A 247 15.02 -18.31 -10.21
N LEU A 248 15.25 -17.68 -9.06
CA LEU A 248 16.20 -16.55 -8.93
C LEU A 248 17.62 -16.99 -9.26
N ASN A 249 18.08 -18.13 -8.73
CA ASN A 249 19.44 -18.59 -8.97
C ASN A 249 19.68 -18.96 -10.44
N THR A 250 18.65 -19.45 -11.15
CA THR A 250 18.72 -19.62 -12.62
C THR A 250 19.04 -18.30 -13.32
N ILE A 251 18.36 -17.22 -12.94
CA ILE A 251 18.60 -15.88 -13.50
C ILE A 251 19.95 -15.31 -13.04
N PHE A 252 20.38 -15.56 -11.80
CA PHE A 252 21.71 -15.18 -11.34
C PHE A 252 22.81 -15.89 -12.11
N LYS A 253 22.62 -17.16 -12.49
CA LYS A 253 23.56 -17.89 -13.35
C LYS A 253 23.71 -17.20 -14.71
N GLU A 254 22.59 -16.87 -15.34
CA GLU A 254 22.56 -16.20 -16.66
C GLU A 254 23.20 -14.81 -16.62
N THR A 255 23.00 -14.08 -15.53
CA THR A 255 23.45 -12.69 -15.39
C THR A 255 24.82 -12.54 -14.70
N LEU A 256 25.41 -13.64 -14.20
CA LEU A 256 26.70 -13.63 -13.48
C LEU A 256 27.83 -13.03 -14.31
N VAL A 257 27.78 -13.21 -15.64
CA VAL A 257 28.78 -12.72 -16.60
C VAL A 257 29.03 -11.20 -16.47
N TYR A 258 28.03 -10.42 -16.08
CA TYR A 258 28.15 -8.96 -15.96
C TYR A 258 29.05 -8.49 -14.81
N ARG A 259 29.33 -9.37 -13.83
CA ARG A 259 30.21 -9.08 -12.68
C ARG A 259 31.29 -10.13 -12.46
N GLN A 260 31.42 -11.08 -13.38
CA GLN A 260 32.39 -12.16 -13.33
C GLN A 260 33.84 -11.66 -13.19
N ALA A 261 34.21 -10.60 -13.92
CA ALA A 261 35.57 -10.05 -13.83
C ALA A 261 35.90 -9.57 -12.40
N PHE A 262 34.97 -8.85 -11.77
CA PHE A 262 35.13 -8.35 -10.40
C PHE A 262 35.16 -9.49 -9.37
N LEU A 263 34.34 -10.53 -9.58
CA LEU A 263 34.38 -11.72 -8.73
C LEU A 263 35.70 -12.47 -8.84
N ARG A 264 36.27 -12.57 -10.05
CA ARG A 264 37.55 -13.25 -10.28
C ARG A 264 38.72 -12.46 -9.69
N SER A 265 38.75 -11.13 -9.84
CA SER A 265 39.81 -10.30 -9.26
C SER A 265 39.84 -10.37 -7.73
N LYS A 266 38.68 -10.61 -7.09
CA LYS A 266 38.58 -10.81 -5.64
C LYS A 266 38.67 -12.27 -5.19
N GLY A 267 38.83 -13.23 -6.11
CA GLY A 267 38.86 -14.66 -5.77
C GLY A 267 37.53 -15.25 -5.28
N LEU A 268 36.40 -14.54 -5.47
CA LEU A 268 35.07 -14.92 -4.96
C LEU A 268 34.21 -15.68 -5.99
N TYR A 269 34.66 -15.80 -7.24
CA TYR A 269 33.87 -16.40 -8.32
C TYR A 269 33.46 -17.84 -8.04
N ALA A 270 34.40 -18.70 -7.60
CA ALA A 270 34.11 -20.11 -7.36
C ALA A 270 33.08 -20.32 -6.25
N GLU A 271 33.15 -19.52 -5.18
CA GLU A 271 32.19 -19.54 -4.08
C GLU A 271 30.77 -19.18 -4.55
N VAL A 272 30.65 -18.08 -5.31
CA VAL A 272 29.36 -17.62 -5.85
C VAL A 272 28.78 -18.62 -6.84
N ASP A 273 29.59 -19.14 -7.76
CA ASP A 273 29.14 -20.11 -8.76
C ASP A 273 28.66 -21.41 -8.10
N SER A 274 29.37 -21.86 -7.05
CA SER A 274 28.98 -23.02 -6.24
C SER A 274 27.63 -22.81 -5.56
N HIS A 275 27.42 -21.65 -4.90
CA HIS A 275 26.12 -21.31 -4.28
C HIS A 275 24.97 -21.37 -5.28
N ILE A 276 25.15 -20.76 -6.46
CA ILE A 276 24.15 -20.71 -7.53
C ILE A 276 23.83 -22.13 -8.02
N ASN A 277 24.84 -22.90 -8.40
CA ASN A 277 24.65 -24.24 -8.95
C ASN A 277 24.00 -25.17 -7.92
N HIS A 278 24.39 -25.06 -6.65
CA HIS A 278 23.80 -25.82 -5.56
C HIS A 278 22.31 -25.50 -5.35
N SER A 279 21.96 -24.21 -5.38
CA SER A 279 20.57 -23.76 -5.25
C SER A 279 19.70 -24.20 -6.44
N ILE A 280 20.24 -24.15 -7.67
CA ILE A 280 19.58 -24.67 -8.87
C ILE A 280 19.38 -26.18 -8.74
N ALA A 281 20.42 -26.93 -8.35
CA ALA A 281 20.37 -28.39 -8.24
C ALA A 281 19.38 -28.88 -7.18
N ARG A 282 19.21 -28.14 -6.07
CA ARG A 282 18.17 -28.43 -5.07
C ARG A 282 16.75 -28.30 -5.62
N ASN A 283 16.55 -27.50 -6.68
CA ASN A 283 15.27 -27.28 -7.34
C ASN A 283 14.13 -26.87 -6.38
N GLN A 284 14.47 -26.14 -5.31
CA GLN A 284 13.50 -25.68 -4.32
C GLN A 284 12.92 -24.32 -4.70
N LYS A 285 11.59 -24.21 -4.64
CA LYS A 285 10.86 -22.94 -4.75
C LYS A 285 10.67 -22.36 -3.37
N ASN A 286 11.36 -21.25 -3.09
CA ASN A 286 11.23 -20.48 -1.85
C ASN A 286 10.42 -19.22 -2.17
N ASP A 287 9.10 -19.36 -2.21
CA ASP A 287 8.19 -18.29 -2.64
C ASP A 287 8.30 -17.04 -1.77
N GLU A 288 8.56 -17.16 -0.47
CA GLU A 288 8.80 -16.01 0.40
C GLU A 288 10.06 -15.24 0.02
N GLN A 289 11.11 -15.92 -0.45
CA GLN A 289 12.34 -15.28 -0.90
C GLN A 289 12.11 -14.54 -2.22
N LEU A 290 11.34 -15.14 -3.13
CA LEU A 290 10.97 -14.49 -4.39
C LEU A 290 10.04 -13.29 -4.14
N LEU A 291 9.10 -13.39 -3.22
CA LEU A 291 8.25 -12.26 -2.79
C LEU A 291 9.09 -11.09 -2.27
N VAL A 292 10.05 -11.38 -1.39
CA VAL A 292 11.01 -10.39 -0.88
C VAL A 292 11.83 -9.77 -2.00
N PHE A 293 12.28 -10.57 -2.97
CA PHE A 293 13.03 -10.06 -4.11
C PHE A 293 12.22 -8.99 -4.86
N TYR A 294 10.96 -9.27 -5.20
CA TYR A 294 10.09 -8.31 -5.88
C TYR A 294 9.81 -7.07 -5.04
N LEU A 295 9.33 -7.23 -3.81
CA LEU A 295 8.86 -6.12 -2.97
C LEU A 295 10.00 -5.21 -2.48
N ILE A 296 11.16 -5.78 -2.19
CA ILE A 296 12.27 -5.06 -1.55
C ILE A 296 13.33 -4.72 -2.57
N LYS A 297 13.99 -5.72 -3.14
CA LYS A 297 15.18 -5.47 -3.97
C LYS A 297 14.80 -4.84 -5.31
N TYR A 298 13.90 -5.48 -6.03
CA TYR A 298 13.54 -5.07 -7.37
C TYR A 298 12.73 -3.77 -7.38
N SER A 299 11.70 -3.69 -6.53
CA SER A 299 10.89 -2.46 -6.42
C SER A 299 11.69 -1.25 -5.95
N TYR A 300 12.72 -1.42 -5.13
CA TYR A 300 13.61 -0.31 -4.76
C TYR A 300 14.43 0.21 -5.95
N PHE A 301 14.93 -0.69 -6.79
CA PHE A 301 15.59 -0.33 -8.05
C PHE A 301 14.63 0.44 -8.97
N ILE A 302 13.41 -0.07 -9.16
CA ILE A 302 12.37 0.59 -9.97
C ILE A 302 12.02 1.95 -9.40
N ARG A 303 11.76 2.05 -8.10
CA ARG A 303 11.50 3.32 -7.40
C ARG A 303 12.59 4.35 -7.68
N ASN A 304 13.86 3.96 -7.59
CA ASN A 304 14.96 4.89 -7.82
C ASN A 304 15.00 5.36 -9.28
N LYS A 305 14.70 4.48 -10.25
CA LYS A 305 14.65 4.85 -11.67
C LYS A 305 13.47 5.72 -12.05
N TYR A 306 12.31 5.50 -11.41
CA TYR A 306 11.07 6.19 -11.75
C TYR A 306 10.87 7.50 -10.99
N PHE A 307 11.26 7.59 -9.72
CA PHE A 307 10.98 8.76 -8.89
C PHE A 307 12.13 9.75 -8.84
N HIS A 308 13.36 9.31 -9.14
CA HIS A 308 14.46 10.22 -9.42
C HIS A 308 14.48 10.42 -10.93
N ALA A 309 14.43 11.67 -11.40
CA ALA A 309 14.25 12.07 -12.80
C ALA A 309 15.45 11.73 -13.72
N GLU A 310 16.04 10.55 -13.55
CA GLU A 310 17.14 9.99 -14.34
C GLU A 310 16.69 9.63 -15.76
N LYS A 311 15.39 9.38 -15.96
CA LYS A 311 14.77 9.06 -17.25
C LYS A 311 13.46 9.83 -17.41
N MET A 312 13.03 10.04 -18.67
CA MET A 312 11.66 10.49 -18.95
C MET A 312 10.68 9.46 -18.41
N ASP A 313 9.51 9.91 -17.96
CA ASP A 313 8.45 9.04 -17.48
C ASP A 313 8.09 8.02 -18.56
N SER A 314 8.36 6.74 -18.32
CA SER A 314 8.14 5.67 -19.30
C SER A 314 6.66 5.34 -19.50
N THR A 315 5.77 5.92 -18.68
CA THR A 315 4.32 5.91 -18.92
C THR A 315 3.88 6.98 -19.92
N PHE A 316 4.76 7.92 -20.28
CA PHE A 316 4.54 8.90 -21.33
C PHE A 316 4.91 8.33 -22.71
N GLN A 317 4.24 7.25 -23.10
CA GLN A 317 4.45 6.58 -24.40
C GLN A 317 3.11 6.18 -25.05
N LEU A 318 3.10 6.14 -26.38
CA LEU A 318 1.90 5.80 -27.17
C LEU A 318 1.58 4.29 -27.16
N PHE A 319 2.55 3.44 -26.83
CA PHE A 319 2.41 1.99 -26.84
C PHE A 319 2.91 1.40 -25.51
N LYS A 320 2.36 0.23 -25.14
CA LYS A 320 2.88 -0.54 -24.02
C LYS A 320 4.32 -0.97 -24.31
N ASN A 321 5.17 -0.84 -23.31
CA ASN A 321 6.56 -1.29 -23.34
C ASN A 321 6.82 -2.26 -22.17
N ASP A 322 7.98 -2.91 -22.18
CA ASP A 322 8.41 -3.86 -21.15
C ASP A 322 8.36 -3.25 -19.73
N GLU A 323 8.57 -1.93 -19.60
CA GLU A 323 8.53 -1.26 -18.29
C GLU A 323 7.10 -1.13 -17.74
N ILE A 324 6.09 -0.94 -18.59
CA ILE A 324 4.68 -0.94 -18.19
C ILE A 324 4.26 -2.34 -17.75
N GLU A 325 4.69 -3.39 -18.44
CA GLU A 325 4.39 -4.78 -18.06
C GLU A 325 5.02 -5.14 -16.72
N GLU A 326 6.27 -4.74 -16.51
CA GLU A 326 7.00 -4.85 -15.25
C GLU A 326 6.28 -4.15 -14.10
N LEU A 327 5.85 -2.89 -14.30
CA LEU A 327 5.08 -2.16 -13.30
C LEU A 327 3.74 -2.83 -13.03
N SER A 328 3.07 -3.37 -14.05
CA SER A 328 1.80 -4.07 -13.87
C SER A 328 1.97 -5.33 -13.02
N LEU A 329 3.04 -6.10 -13.24
CA LEU A 329 3.40 -7.23 -12.38
C LEU A 329 3.66 -6.78 -10.93
N LEU A 330 4.48 -5.76 -10.73
CA LEU A 330 4.78 -5.22 -9.40
C LEU A 330 3.52 -4.73 -8.69
N ASN A 331 2.65 -4.01 -9.41
CA ASN A 331 1.39 -3.51 -8.88
C ASN A 331 0.45 -4.63 -8.46
N LYS A 332 0.43 -5.75 -9.19
CA LYS A 332 -0.34 -6.93 -8.80
C LYS A 332 0.21 -7.56 -7.51
N ILE A 333 1.53 -7.69 -7.40
CA ILE A 333 2.19 -8.20 -6.19
C ILE A 333 1.89 -7.29 -5.00
N PHE A 334 2.08 -5.98 -5.15
CA PHE A 334 1.81 -5.01 -4.08
C PHE A 334 0.34 -4.97 -3.68
N SER A 335 -0.59 -4.99 -4.64
CA SER A 335 -2.03 -4.92 -4.34
C SER A 335 -2.45 -6.05 -3.39
N ILE A 336 -1.99 -7.29 -3.65
CA ILE A 336 -2.27 -8.46 -2.83
C ILE A 336 -1.53 -8.38 -1.49
N PHE A 337 -0.21 -8.16 -1.52
CA PHE A 337 0.62 -8.16 -0.31
C PHE A 337 0.21 -7.07 0.68
N LEU A 338 -0.04 -5.85 0.19
CA LEU A 338 -0.43 -4.72 1.02
C LEU A 338 -1.78 -4.97 1.68
N GLN A 339 -2.73 -5.61 1.00
CA GLN A 339 -3.99 -5.98 1.63
C GLN A 339 -3.76 -6.96 2.78
N GLU A 340 -2.95 -8.00 2.57
CA GLU A 340 -2.69 -9.02 3.60
C GLU A 340 -1.98 -8.46 4.82
N ILE A 341 -0.94 -7.64 4.64
CA ILE A 341 -0.27 -7.00 5.77
C ILE A 341 -1.18 -6.00 6.47
N LEU A 342 -2.01 -5.25 5.74
CA LEU A 342 -2.94 -4.31 6.35
C LEU A 342 -4.00 -5.00 7.21
N ILE A 343 -4.49 -6.18 6.80
CA ILE A 343 -5.43 -7.00 7.57
C ILE A 343 -4.73 -7.65 8.76
N ALA A 344 -3.48 -8.09 8.60
CA ALA A 344 -2.67 -8.71 9.64
C ALA A 344 -2.14 -7.73 10.72
N HIS A 345 -2.71 -6.51 10.81
CA HIS A 345 -2.26 -5.46 11.72
C HIS A 345 -2.23 -5.84 13.20
N SER A 346 -3.01 -6.83 13.61
CA SER A 346 -3.02 -7.35 14.97
C SER A 346 -1.85 -8.30 15.30
N GLN A 347 -1.05 -8.66 14.30
CA GLN A 347 0.02 -9.66 14.40
C GLN A 347 1.43 -9.03 14.46
N TYR A 348 1.54 -7.69 14.45
CA TYR A 348 2.83 -6.99 14.48
C TYR A 348 2.81 -5.70 15.31
#